data_AF-A0A1L8EDA1-F1
#
_entry.id   AF-A0A1L8EDA1-F1
#
_cell.length_a   1.000
_cell.length_b   1.000
_cell.length_c   1.000
_cell.angle_alpha   90.00
_cell.angle_beta   90.00
_cell.angle_gamma   90.00
#
_symmetry.space_group_name_H-M   'P 1'
#
loop_
_entity.id
_entity.type
_entity.pdbx_description
1 polymer ?
#
loop_
_entity_poly.entity_id
_entity_poly.type
_entity_poly.pdbx_seq_one_letter_code
_entity_poly.pdbx_strand_id
1 'polypeptide(L)'
;MSKIYLIPVSVFLIFQVTFLATYIAAVLQGHVVPTIPYISDAATYSPESCVFGQMINIGSVLLGITIYIRYRQILQLYEHHPDLGTNMLRYNRIAVWFGLASCLGISVVGNFQETNVRVVHFIGAFFCFGFGTLYFWMQALISYMVYPIAGTKMKAHLRLGMSVCCTILFILLAVTGILSHIFFKGQNPRKWYPSDGGWYFHVVSSVSEWIVATVFSFYILSFTDEFRDVDLEHPPLRLISYSLTLQ
;
A
#
# COMPACT_ATOMS: atom_id res chain seq x y z
N MET A 1 6.83 -24.73 -11.76
CA MET A 1 5.91 -23.60 -11.91
C MET A 1 5.96 -22.78 -10.63
N SER A 2 6.49 -21.57 -10.71
CA SER A 2 6.60 -20.69 -9.54
C SER A 2 5.23 -20.17 -9.11
N LYS A 3 5.02 -20.04 -7.80
CA LYS A 3 3.74 -19.60 -7.20
C LYS A 3 3.73 -18.10 -6.91
N ILE A 4 4.35 -17.31 -7.79
CA ILE A 4 4.52 -15.86 -7.61
C ILE A 4 3.19 -15.12 -7.44
N TYR A 5 2.13 -15.59 -8.09
CA TYR A 5 0.79 -15.04 -7.92
C TYR A 5 0.27 -15.07 -6.47
N LEU A 6 0.84 -15.89 -5.58
CA LEU A 6 0.48 -15.91 -4.16
C LEU A 6 1.03 -14.70 -3.38
N ILE A 7 2.02 -13.99 -3.91
CA ILE A 7 2.61 -12.83 -3.24
C ILE A 7 1.59 -11.69 -3.12
N PRO A 8 0.93 -11.19 -4.19
CA PRO A 8 -0.11 -10.16 -4.05
C PRO A 8 -1.31 -10.64 -3.20
N VAL A 9 -1.65 -11.93 -3.23
CA VAL A 9 -2.66 -12.52 -2.34
C VAL A 9 -2.23 -12.43 -0.87
N SER A 10 -0.95 -12.71 -0.58
CA SER A 10 -0.39 -12.64 0.76
C SER A 10 -0.36 -11.19 1.27
N VAL A 11 -0.02 -10.22 0.41
CA VAL A 11 -0.09 -8.78 0.75
C VAL A 11 -1.51 -8.40 1.14
N PHE A 12 -2.50 -8.78 0.33
CA PHE A 12 -3.91 -8.52 0.62
C PHE A 12 -4.31 -9.10 1.98
N LEU A 13 -4.04 -10.39 2.20
CA LEU A 13 -4.45 -11.07 3.44
C LEU A 13 -3.75 -10.49 4.66
N ILE A 14 -2.44 -10.25 4.60
CA ILE A 14 -1.68 -9.70 5.74
C ILE A 14 -2.22 -8.33 6.13
N PHE A 15 -2.44 -7.41 5.19
CA PHE A 15 -2.96 -6.09 5.53
C PHE A 15 -4.37 -6.17 6.10
N GLN A 16 -5.29 -6.86 5.43
CA GLN A 16 -6.69 -6.93 5.87
C GLN A 16 -6.84 -7.61 7.23
N VAL A 17 -6.14 -8.75 7.44
CA VAL A 17 -6.16 -9.45 8.73
C VAL A 17 -5.53 -8.60 9.81
N THR A 18 -4.42 -7.92 9.54
CA THR A 18 -3.76 -7.08 10.54
C THR A 18 -4.67 -5.94 10.98
N PHE A 19 -5.25 -5.18 10.04
CA PHE A 19 -6.13 -4.06 10.36
C PHE A 19 -7.32 -4.48 11.23
N LEU A 20 -7.99 -5.57 10.85
CA LEU A 20 -9.15 -6.07 11.59
C LEU A 20 -8.76 -6.66 12.95
N ALA A 21 -7.68 -7.45 13.01
CA ALA A 21 -7.26 -8.08 14.25
C ALA A 21 -6.80 -7.05 15.29
N THR A 22 -6.05 -6.02 14.88
CA THR A 22 -5.59 -4.97 15.80
C THR A 22 -6.75 -4.08 16.23
N TYR A 23 -7.71 -3.79 15.34
CA TYR A 23 -8.93 -3.10 15.73
C TYR A 23 -9.75 -3.87 16.77
N ILE A 24 -10.01 -5.16 16.53
CA ILE A 24 -10.75 -6.02 17.46
C ILE A 24 -10.03 -6.07 18.81
N ALA A 25 -8.71 -6.27 18.82
CA ALA A 25 -7.92 -6.28 20.04
C ALA A 25 -8.03 -4.94 20.79
N ALA A 26 -7.86 -3.81 20.11
CA ALA A 26 -7.93 -2.48 20.71
C ALA A 26 -9.30 -2.16 21.31
N VAL A 27 -10.39 -2.63 20.68
CA VAL A 27 -11.75 -2.52 21.24
C VAL A 27 -11.88 -3.37 22.50
N LEU A 28 -11.43 -4.62 22.47
CA LEU A 28 -11.52 -5.54 23.61
C LEU A 28 -10.71 -5.05 24.81
N GLN A 29 -9.59 -4.36 24.58
CA GLN A 29 -8.77 -3.74 25.62
C GLN A 29 -9.28 -2.35 26.05
N GLY A 30 -10.32 -1.82 25.41
CA GLY A 30 -10.84 -0.48 25.69
C GLY A 30 -9.88 0.65 25.32
N HIS A 31 -8.89 0.38 24.46
CA HIS A 31 -7.93 1.35 23.95
C HIS A 31 -8.58 2.34 22.97
N VAL A 32 -9.56 1.87 22.18
CA VAL A 32 -10.37 2.68 21.28
C VAL A 32 -11.87 2.52 21.58
N VAL A 33 -12.69 3.46 21.11
CA VAL A 33 -14.16 3.35 21.14
C VAL A 33 -14.60 2.37 20.04
N PRO A 34 -15.62 1.51 20.28
CA PRO A 34 -16.14 0.56 19.27
C PRO A 34 -16.96 1.27 18.17
N THR A 35 -16.29 2.14 17.41
CA THR A 35 -16.81 2.87 16.26
C THR A 35 -15.92 2.59 15.04
N ILE A 36 -15.53 3.59 14.26
CA ILE A 36 -14.55 3.46 13.18
C ILE A 36 -13.44 4.47 13.49
N PRO A 37 -12.52 4.14 14.41
CA PRO A 37 -11.33 4.97 14.65
C PRO A 37 -10.38 4.86 13.46
N TYR A 38 -9.35 5.70 13.40
CA TYR A 38 -8.25 5.47 12.47
C TYR A 38 -7.62 4.09 12.71
N ILE A 39 -7.10 3.47 11.65
CA ILE A 39 -6.31 2.23 11.74
C ILE A 39 -5.10 2.48 12.65
N SER A 40 -4.46 3.65 12.53
CA SER A 40 -3.34 4.06 13.37
C SER A 40 -3.68 4.18 14.85
N ASP A 41 -4.89 4.66 15.18
CA ASP A 41 -5.37 4.76 16.57
C ASP A 41 -5.51 3.36 17.19
N ALA A 42 -6.09 2.41 16.45
CA ALA A 42 -6.23 1.02 16.88
C ALA A 42 -4.87 0.31 17.08
N ALA A 43 -3.82 0.78 16.40
CA ALA A 43 -2.48 0.20 16.43
C ALA A 43 -1.49 0.96 17.34
N THR A 44 -2.00 1.79 18.28
CA THR A 44 -1.13 2.68 19.06
C THR A 44 -0.53 2.04 20.31
N TYR A 45 -1.33 1.30 21.09
CA TYR A 45 -0.90 0.73 22.38
C TYR A 45 -0.32 -0.67 22.23
N SER A 46 0.54 -1.07 23.17
CA SER A 46 0.97 -2.47 23.27
C SER A 46 -0.13 -3.32 23.90
N PRO A 47 -0.34 -4.57 23.45
CA PRO A 47 0.48 -5.31 22.47
C PRO A 47 0.13 -5.06 20.98
N GLU A 48 -0.96 -4.36 20.67
CA GLU A 48 -1.47 -4.18 19.31
C GLU A 48 -0.46 -3.51 18.39
N SER A 49 0.26 -2.50 18.88
CA SER A 49 1.29 -1.76 18.13
C SER A 49 2.47 -2.64 17.73
N CYS A 50 2.87 -3.59 18.59
CA CYS A 50 3.95 -4.53 18.30
C CYS A 50 3.52 -5.51 17.20
N VAL A 51 2.31 -6.05 17.30
CA VAL A 51 1.74 -6.96 16.29
C VAL A 51 1.53 -6.23 14.96
N PHE A 52 0.94 -5.03 15.00
CA PHE A 52 0.74 -4.20 13.83
C PHE A 52 2.06 -3.90 13.13
N GLY A 53 3.05 -3.37 13.85
CA GLY A 53 4.36 -3.06 13.29
C GLY A 53 5.02 -4.27 12.65
N GLN A 54 5.03 -5.42 13.32
CA GLN A 54 5.61 -6.65 12.77
C GLN A 54 4.92 -7.07 11.46
N MET A 55 3.59 -7.14 11.46
CA MET A 55 2.83 -7.66 10.32
C MET A 55 2.83 -6.69 9.14
N ILE A 56 2.69 -5.39 9.39
CA ILE A 56 2.69 -4.37 8.33
C ILE A 56 4.07 -4.23 7.69
N ASN A 57 5.18 -4.40 8.44
CA ASN A 57 6.52 -4.44 7.85
C ASN A 57 6.73 -5.69 6.96
N ILE A 58 6.25 -6.87 7.38
CA ILE A 58 6.27 -8.06 6.52
C ILE A 58 5.47 -7.79 5.23
N GLY A 59 4.26 -7.23 5.36
CA GLY A 59 3.42 -6.86 4.23
C GLY A 59 4.09 -5.83 3.31
N SER A 60 4.82 -4.85 3.86
CA SER A 60 5.60 -3.86 3.09
C SER A 60 6.68 -4.51 2.24
N VAL A 61 7.42 -5.48 2.78
CA VAL A 61 8.43 -6.23 2.03
C VAL A 61 7.79 -7.03 0.89
N LEU A 62 6.69 -7.74 1.17
CA LEU A 62 5.95 -8.51 0.15
C LEU A 62 5.35 -7.60 -0.93
N LEU A 63 4.90 -6.40 -0.56
CA LEU A 63 4.44 -5.38 -1.50
C LEU A 63 5.60 -4.89 -2.38
N GLY A 64 6.76 -4.62 -1.81
CA GLY A 64 7.97 -4.25 -2.55
C GLY A 64 8.36 -5.32 -3.57
N ILE A 65 8.29 -6.60 -3.20
CA ILE A 65 8.50 -7.74 -4.10
C ILE A 65 7.45 -7.73 -5.22
N THR A 66 6.18 -7.52 -4.90
CA THR A 66 5.08 -7.44 -5.89
C THR A 66 5.32 -6.31 -6.90
N ILE A 67 5.70 -5.12 -6.44
CA ILE A 67 6.03 -3.97 -7.28
C ILE A 67 7.23 -4.27 -8.17
N TYR A 68 8.26 -4.93 -7.63
CA TYR A 68 9.44 -5.31 -8.41
C TYR A 68 9.09 -6.34 -9.50
N ILE A 69 8.30 -7.36 -9.18
CA ILE A 69 7.84 -8.35 -10.16
C ILE A 69 7.05 -7.65 -11.26
N ARG A 70 6.13 -6.74 -10.91
CA ARG A 70 5.37 -5.96 -11.89
C ARG A 70 6.30 -5.15 -12.78
N TYR A 71 7.29 -4.48 -12.20
CA TYR A 71 8.30 -3.73 -12.95
C TYR A 71 9.04 -4.62 -13.96
N ARG A 72 9.52 -5.79 -13.53
CA ARG A 72 10.23 -6.76 -14.39
C ARG A 72 9.33 -7.35 -15.47
N GLN A 73 8.08 -7.66 -15.14
CA GLN A 73 7.10 -8.16 -16.09
C GLN A 73 6.92 -7.18 -17.26
N ILE A 74 6.80 -5.88 -17.00
CA ILE A 74 6.65 -4.87 -18.04
C ILE A 74 7.93 -4.71 -18.88
N LEU A 75 9.12 -4.86 -18.27
CA LEU A 75 10.37 -4.90 -19.05
C LEU A 75 10.40 -6.09 -20.01
N GLN A 76 10.04 -7.28 -19.53
CA GLN A 76 10.04 -8.50 -20.34
C GLN A 76 9.05 -8.40 -21.52
N LEU A 77 7.86 -7.85 -21.27
CA LEU A 77 6.87 -7.60 -22.30
C LEU A 77 7.41 -6.66 -23.38
N TYR A 78 8.11 -5.60 -22.99
CA TYR A 78 8.74 -4.68 -23.96
C TYR A 78 9.82 -5.36 -24.80
N GLU A 79 10.65 -6.24 -24.20
CA GLU A 79 11.69 -6.97 -24.94
C GLU A 79 11.10 -7.86 -26.05
N HIS A 80 9.91 -8.43 -25.82
CA HIS A 80 9.20 -9.26 -26.79
C HIS A 80 8.34 -8.44 -27.77
N HIS A 81 7.93 -7.25 -27.36
CA HIS A 81 7.05 -6.35 -28.11
C HIS A 81 7.58 -4.90 -28.09
N PRO A 82 8.68 -4.61 -28.80
CA PRO A 82 9.33 -3.30 -28.77
C PRO A 82 8.48 -2.16 -29.37
N ASP A 83 7.42 -2.52 -30.11
CA ASP A 83 6.41 -1.63 -30.69
C ASP A 83 5.51 -0.94 -29.64
N LEU A 84 5.50 -1.43 -28.39
CA LEU A 84 4.78 -0.82 -27.26
C LEU A 84 5.24 0.61 -26.89
N GLY A 85 6.34 1.08 -27.49
CA GLY A 85 6.84 2.45 -27.37
C GLY A 85 7.65 2.71 -26.09
N THR A 86 8.68 3.54 -26.22
CA THR A 86 9.65 3.81 -25.15
C THR A 86 9.05 4.56 -23.94
N ASN A 87 7.92 5.26 -24.13
CA ASN A 87 7.20 5.92 -23.04
C ASN A 87 6.73 4.93 -21.96
N MET A 88 6.33 3.71 -22.33
CA MET A 88 5.92 2.70 -21.38
C MET A 88 7.05 2.36 -20.40
N LEU A 89 8.28 2.21 -20.90
CA LEU A 89 9.46 1.96 -20.08
C LEU A 89 9.76 3.12 -19.12
N ARG A 90 9.62 4.36 -19.60
CA ARG A 90 9.80 5.55 -18.77
C ARG A 90 8.79 5.55 -17.62
N TYR A 91 7.52 5.29 -17.92
CA TYR A 91 6.47 5.22 -16.92
C TYR A 91 6.68 4.08 -15.93
N ASN A 92 7.08 2.90 -16.41
CA ASN A 92 7.39 1.76 -15.56
C ASN A 92 8.55 2.04 -14.59
N ARG A 93 9.62 2.70 -15.06
CA ARG A 93 10.76 3.13 -14.23
C ARG A 93 10.38 4.15 -13.17
N ILE A 94 9.49 5.09 -13.47
CA ILE A 94 9.00 6.06 -12.49
C ILE A 94 8.06 5.36 -11.49
N ALA A 95 7.18 4.48 -11.97
CA ALA A 95 6.22 3.76 -11.15
C ALA A 95 6.90 2.93 -10.05
N VAL A 96 7.96 2.18 -10.36
CA VAL A 96 8.66 1.38 -9.34
C VAL A 96 9.17 2.25 -8.18
N TRP A 97 9.68 3.46 -8.45
CA TRP A 97 10.12 4.36 -7.39
C TRP A 97 8.98 4.89 -6.53
N PHE A 98 7.83 5.23 -7.12
CA PHE A 98 6.63 5.58 -6.34
C PHE A 98 6.14 4.41 -5.49
N GLY A 99 6.15 3.19 -6.03
CA GLY A 99 5.79 1.99 -5.28
C GLY A 99 6.74 1.73 -4.10
N LEU A 100 8.06 1.84 -4.31
CA LEU A 100 9.06 1.66 -3.25
C LEU A 100 8.98 2.77 -2.17
N ALA A 101 8.72 4.01 -2.58
CA ALA A 101 8.46 5.10 -1.64
C ALA A 101 7.20 4.86 -0.81
N SER A 102 6.16 4.27 -1.40
CA SER A 102 4.96 3.84 -0.68
C SER A 102 5.27 2.73 0.34
N CYS A 103 6.10 1.73 -0.02
CA CYS A 103 6.55 0.69 0.91
C CYS A 103 7.32 1.26 2.10
N LEU A 104 8.18 2.25 1.85
CA LEU A 104 8.86 3.00 2.91
C LEU A 104 7.85 3.69 3.82
N GLY A 105 6.85 4.36 3.25
CA GLY A 105 5.76 4.99 4.01
C GLY A 105 5.02 4.00 4.92
N ILE A 106 4.69 2.81 4.39
CA ILE A 106 4.06 1.71 5.15
C ILE A 106 4.94 1.29 6.33
N SER A 107 6.26 1.14 6.11
CA SER A 107 7.20 0.80 7.18
C SER A 107 7.26 1.90 8.24
N VAL A 108 7.27 3.18 7.84
CA VAL A 108 7.28 4.31 8.77
C VAL A 108 6.01 4.32 9.62
N VAL A 109 4.81 4.26 9.03
CA VAL A 109 3.55 4.29 9.80
C VAL A 109 3.40 3.08 10.73
N GLY A 110 3.95 1.92 10.36
CA GLY A 110 3.93 0.72 11.19
C GLY A 110 4.82 0.80 12.44
N ASN A 111 5.83 1.67 12.44
CA ASN A 111 6.81 1.77 13.54
C ASN A 111 6.73 3.09 14.33
N PHE A 112 6.24 4.16 13.71
CA PHE A 112 6.13 5.48 14.34
C PHE A 112 4.66 5.81 14.54
N GLN A 113 4.10 5.49 15.71
CA GLN A 113 2.70 5.79 16.03
C GLN A 113 2.45 7.29 16.06
N GLU A 114 1.27 7.72 15.60
CA GLU A 114 0.90 9.14 15.51
C GLU A 114 1.01 9.85 16.86
N THR A 115 0.60 9.20 17.95
CA THR A 115 0.65 9.79 19.30
C THR A 115 2.06 9.93 19.85
N ASN A 116 3.01 9.15 19.35
CA ASN A 116 4.39 9.13 19.84
C ASN A 116 5.26 10.10 19.03
N VAL A 117 5.19 10.04 17.69
CA VAL A 117 6.02 10.83 16.78
C VAL A 117 5.21 11.33 15.59
N ARG A 118 4.21 12.18 15.86
CA ARG A 118 3.20 12.67 14.90
C ARG A 118 3.76 13.12 13.55
N VAL A 119 4.80 13.96 13.54
CA VAL A 119 5.37 14.51 12.30
C VAL A 119 5.91 13.38 11.40
N VAL A 120 6.63 12.43 11.98
CA VAL A 120 7.18 11.29 11.25
C VAL A 120 6.05 10.38 10.76
N HIS A 121 5.03 10.15 11.59
CA HIS A 121 3.85 9.39 11.19
C HIS A 121 3.16 9.99 9.96
N PHE A 122 2.89 11.29 9.95
CA PHE A 122 2.22 11.94 8.81
C PHE A 122 3.09 12.00 7.55
N ILE A 123 4.41 12.13 7.68
CA ILE A 123 5.33 11.94 6.53
C ILE A 123 5.21 10.51 6.00
N GLY A 124 5.19 9.51 6.87
CA GLY A 124 4.97 8.12 6.50
C GLY A 124 3.62 7.89 5.81
N ALA A 125 2.54 8.47 6.34
CA ALA A 125 1.19 8.36 5.78
C ALA A 125 1.10 9.01 4.39
N PHE A 126 1.71 10.18 4.20
CA PHE A 126 1.84 10.80 2.89
C PHE A 126 2.63 9.92 1.92
N PHE A 127 3.74 9.33 2.37
CA PHE A 127 4.52 8.42 1.52
C PHE A 127 3.70 7.19 1.12
N CYS A 128 3.03 6.56 2.09
CA CYS A 128 2.18 5.39 1.90
C CYS A 128 1.06 5.68 0.88
N PHE A 129 0.16 6.62 1.20
CA PHE A 129 -1.03 6.87 0.41
C PHE A 129 -0.78 7.76 -0.81
N GLY A 130 0.05 8.79 -0.69
CA GLY A 130 0.38 9.71 -1.77
C GLY A 130 1.15 9.01 -2.89
N PHE A 131 2.34 8.45 -2.59
CA PHE A 131 3.11 7.74 -3.62
C PHE A 131 2.46 6.43 -4.05
N GLY A 132 1.70 5.75 -3.19
CA GLY A 132 0.93 4.58 -3.59
C GLY A 132 -0.16 4.92 -4.62
N THR A 133 -0.86 6.05 -4.44
CA THR A 133 -1.86 6.53 -5.42
C THR A 133 -1.19 6.91 -6.75
N LEU A 134 -0.03 7.55 -6.71
CA LEU A 134 0.74 7.85 -7.92
C LEU A 134 1.19 6.57 -8.65
N TYR A 135 1.66 5.56 -7.90
CA TYR A 135 1.98 4.24 -8.45
C TYR A 135 0.76 3.62 -9.16
N PHE A 136 -0.42 3.68 -8.55
CA PHE A 136 -1.66 3.16 -9.13
C PHE A 136 -2.11 3.89 -10.41
N TRP A 137 -1.94 5.20 -10.49
CA TRP A 137 -2.19 5.92 -11.74
C TRP A 137 -1.27 5.45 -12.86
N MET A 138 0.02 5.29 -12.56
CA MET A 138 1.00 4.81 -13.53
C MET A 138 0.69 3.38 -13.97
N GLN A 139 0.33 2.49 -13.03
CA GLN A 139 -0.03 1.11 -13.37
C GLN A 139 -1.36 1.00 -14.13
N ALA A 140 -2.31 1.90 -13.90
CA ALA A 140 -3.55 1.97 -14.69
C ALA A 140 -3.23 2.38 -16.13
N LEU A 141 -2.40 3.41 -16.32
CA LEU A 141 -1.92 3.84 -17.64
C LEU A 141 -1.17 2.71 -18.35
N ILE A 142 -0.19 2.09 -17.69
CA ILE A 142 0.59 0.98 -18.25
C ILE A 142 -0.34 -0.19 -18.64
N SER A 143 -1.38 -0.47 -17.84
CA SER A 143 -2.36 -1.53 -18.16
C SER A 143 -3.11 -1.29 -19.48
N TYR A 144 -3.34 -0.03 -19.86
CA TYR A 144 -3.86 0.29 -21.19
C TYR A 144 -2.81 0.19 -22.28
N MET A 145 -1.56 0.58 -21.99
CA MET A 145 -0.48 0.54 -22.97
C MET A 145 -0.11 -0.88 -23.39
N VAL A 146 -0.16 -1.85 -22.46
CA VAL A 146 0.17 -3.26 -22.76
C VAL A 146 -1.00 -4.05 -23.35
N TYR A 147 -2.22 -3.50 -23.35
CA TYR A 147 -3.36 -4.16 -23.99
C TYR A 147 -3.27 -4.01 -25.52
N PRO A 148 -3.56 -5.05 -26.33
CA PRO A 148 -4.09 -6.37 -25.95
C PRO A 148 -3.04 -7.45 -25.70
N ILE A 149 -1.75 -7.12 -25.74
CA ILE A 149 -0.64 -8.09 -25.58
C ILE A 149 -0.68 -8.76 -24.20
N ALA A 150 -0.92 -7.99 -23.15
CA ALA A 150 -1.03 -8.50 -21.78
C ALA A 150 -2.23 -7.88 -21.04
N GLY A 151 -2.84 -8.68 -20.17
CA GLY A 151 -3.99 -8.27 -19.38
C GLY A 151 -5.27 -8.09 -20.21
N THR A 152 -6.27 -7.42 -19.64
CA THR A 152 -7.56 -7.18 -20.31
C THR A 152 -7.98 -5.73 -20.14
N LYS A 153 -8.79 -5.22 -21.08
CA LYS A 153 -9.34 -3.87 -21.01
C LYS A 153 -10.19 -3.67 -19.74
N MET A 154 -10.91 -4.69 -19.30
CA MET A 154 -11.67 -4.69 -18.04
C MET A 154 -10.76 -4.43 -16.84
N LYS A 155 -9.61 -5.11 -16.74
CA LYS A 155 -8.62 -4.88 -15.66
C LYS A 155 -8.05 -3.47 -15.71
N ALA A 156 -7.79 -2.94 -16.90
CA ALA A 156 -7.34 -1.56 -17.06
C ALA A 156 -8.38 -0.54 -16.55
N HIS A 157 -9.67 -0.74 -16.88
CA HIS A 157 -10.77 0.09 -16.35
C HIS A 157 -10.93 -0.05 -14.84
N LEU A 158 -10.85 -1.26 -14.30
CA LEU A 158 -10.91 -1.50 -12.86
C LEU A 158 -9.78 -0.76 -12.12
N ARG A 159 -8.54 -0.89 -12.61
CA ARG A 159 -7.38 -0.19 -12.05
C ARG A 159 -7.54 1.34 -12.13
N LEU A 160 -8.01 1.87 -13.26
CA LEU A 160 -8.31 3.29 -13.39
C LEU A 160 -9.36 3.76 -12.36
N GLY A 161 -10.47 3.03 -12.23
CA GLY A 161 -11.51 3.33 -11.25
C GLY A 161 -10.99 3.32 -9.81
N MET A 162 -10.17 2.34 -9.46
CA MET A 162 -9.51 2.28 -8.14
C MET A 162 -8.54 3.45 -7.93
N SER A 163 -7.76 3.86 -8.94
CA SER A 163 -6.87 5.02 -8.85
C SER A 163 -7.64 6.33 -8.60
N VAL A 164 -8.75 6.54 -9.31
CA VAL A 164 -9.64 7.69 -9.10
C VAL A 164 -10.23 7.66 -7.68
N CYS A 165 -10.74 6.51 -7.26
CA CYS A 165 -11.28 6.32 -5.92
C CYS A 165 -10.24 6.63 -4.83
N CYS A 166 -9.03 6.08 -4.96
CA CYS A 166 -7.91 6.37 -4.05
C CYS A 166 -7.56 7.86 -3.99
N THR A 167 -7.58 8.55 -5.13
CA THR A 167 -7.29 10.00 -5.18
C THR A 167 -8.32 10.79 -4.38
N ILE A 168 -9.61 10.51 -4.59
CA ILE A 168 -10.70 11.18 -3.87
C ILE A 168 -10.61 10.89 -2.37
N LEU A 169 -10.45 9.62 -1.99
CA LEU A 169 -10.35 9.21 -0.59
C LEU A 169 -9.11 9.77 0.10
N PHE A 170 -7.97 9.84 -0.58
CA PHE A 170 -6.75 10.43 -0.02
C PHE A 170 -6.93 11.93 0.24
N ILE A 171 -7.56 12.67 -0.67
CA ILE A 171 -7.87 14.09 -0.47
C ILE A 171 -8.87 14.26 0.69
N LEU A 172 -9.93 13.45 0.73
CA LEU A 172 -10.91 13.48 1.82
C LEU A 172 -10.25 13.18 3.16
N LEU A 173 -9.48 12.10 3.27
CA LEU A 173 -8.68 11.73 4.43
C LEU A 173 -7.79 12.89 4.89
N ALA A 174 -6.98 13.46 4.00
CA ALA A 174 -6.05 14.52 4.36
C ALA A 174 -6.78 15.79 4.84
N VAL A 175 -7.77 16.27 4.07
CA VAL A 175 -8.48 17.53 4.37
C VAL A 175 -9.32 17.38 5.62
N THR A 176 -10.14 16.34 5.71
CA THR A 176 -11.02 16.13 6.87
C THR A 176 -10.22 15.73 8.11
N GLY A 177 -9.10 15.02 7.97
CA GLY A 177 -8.15 14.77 9.05
C GLY A 177 -7.61 16.07 9.66
N ILE A 178 -7.08 16.97 8.83
CA ILE A 178 -6.59 18.29 9.27
C ILE A 178 -7.71 19.09 9.96
N LEU A 179 -8.89 19.20 9.34
CA LEU A 179 -10.02 19.93 9.91
C LEU A 179 -10.47 19.33 11.25
N SER A 180 -10.48 18.00 11.37
CA SER A 180 -10.84 17.34 12.62
C SER A 180 -9.94 17.77 13.77
N HIS A 181 -8.62 17.81 13.56
CA HIS A 181 -7.67 18.22 14.59
C HIS A 181 -7.73 19.72 14.91
N ILE A 182 -8.03 20.57 13.92
CA ILE A 182 -8.23 22.02 14.15
C ILE A 182 -9.45 22.26 15.04
N PHE A 183 -10.53 21.53 14.83
CA PHE A 183 -11.78 21.70 15.57
C PHE A 183 -11.89 20.84 16.84
N PHE A 184 -10.89 20.04 17.14
CA PHE A 184 -10.89 19.16 18.30
C PHE A 184 -10.78 19.94 19.61
N LYS A 185 -11.68 19.63 20.55
CA LYS A 185 -11.80 20.20 21.89
C LYS A 185 -11.84 19.13 22.98
N GLY A 186 -11.78 17.85 22.60
CA GLY A 186 -11.76 16.73 23.54
C GLY A 186 -10.43 16.63 24.30
N GLN A 187 -10.43 15.82 25.36
CA GLN A 187 -9.24 15.63 26.20
C GLN A 187 -8.32 14.51 25.68
N ASN A 188 -8.90 13.48 25.04
CA ASN A 188 -8.16 12.33 24.55
C ASN A 188 -8.28 12.23 23.02
N PRO A 189 -7.21 12.50 22.25
CA PRO A 189 -7.26 12.52 20.78
C PRO A 189 -7.46 11.14 20.14
N ARG A 190 -7.59 10.06 20.93
CA ARG A 190 -7.89 8.69 20.47
C ARG A 190 -9.32 8.24 20.76
N LYS A 191 -10.05 8.97 21.61
CA LYS A 191 -11.43 8.63 21.98
C LYS A 191 -12.32 9.81 21.61
N TRP A 192 -12.85 9.72 20.39
CA TRP A 192 -13.67 10.77 19.80
C TRP A 192 -15.15 10.54 20.08
N TYR A 193 -15.78 11.54 20.67
CA TYR A 193 -17.22 11.62 20.90
C TYR A 193 -17.83 12.78 20.11
N PRO A 194 -19.13 12.72 19.76
CA PRO A 194 -19.81 13.82 19.06
C PRO A 194 -19.68 15.19 19.75
N SER A 195 -19.49 15.21 21.07
CA SER A 195 -19.29 16.42 21.87
C SER A 195 -17.90 17.06 21.74
N ASP A 196 -16.90 16.35 21.20
CA ASP A 196 -15.49 16.79 21.23
C ASP A 196 -15.16 17.85 20.18
N GLY A 197 -16.10 18.25 19.31
CA GLY A 197 -15.84 19.15 18.19
C GLY A 197 -15.01 18.48 17.09
N GLY A 198 -15.25 18.83 15.83
CA GLY A 198 -14.57 18.21 14.69
C GLY A 198 -14.93 16.73 14.44
N TRP A 199 -15.79 16.13 15.25
CA TRP A 199 -16.14 14.70 15.22
C TRP A 199 -16.60 14.20 13.85
N TYR A 200 -17.46 14.94 13.15
CA TYR A 200 -17.90 14.55 11.80
C TYR A 200 -16.74 14.48 10.81
N PHE A 201 -15.79 15.43 10.88
CA PHE A 201 -14.59 15.39 10.05
C PHE A 201 -13.70 14.21 10.40
N HIS A 202 -13.54 13.90 11.69
CA HIS A 202 -12.80 12.73 12.14
C HIS A 202 -13.41 11.42 11.62
N VAL A 203 -14.75 11.28 11.67
CA VAL A 203 -15.45 10.09 11.14
C VAL A 203 -15.26 9.96 9.64
N VAL A 204 -15.45 11.05 8.87
CA VAL A 204 -15.24 11.02 7.41
C VAL A 204 -13.79 10.64 7.07
N SER A 205 -12.84 11.20 7.81
CA SER A 205 -11.42 10.93 7.64
C SER A 205 -11.08 9.47 7.95
N SER A 206 -11.52 8.96 9.11
CA SER A 206 -11.27 7.58 9.55
C SER A 206 -11.90 6.57 8.59
N VAL A 207 -13.16 6.77 8.19
CA VAL A 207 -13.82 5.92 7.19
C VAL A 207 -13.07 5.97 5.86
N SER A 208 -12.59 7.15 5.43
CA SER A 208 -11.80 7.28 4.20
C SER A 208 -10.48 6.51 4.29
N GLU A 209 -9.81 6.50 5.44
CA GLU A 209 -8.59 5.72 5.69
C GLU A 209 -8.84 4.22 5.50
N TRP A 210 -9.88 3.68 6.16
CA TRP A 210 -10.24 2.27 6.05
C TRP A 210 -10.55 1.85 4.61
N ILE A 211 -11.33 2.67 3.90
CA ILE A 211 -11.69 2.38 2.52
C ILE A 211 -10.46 2.48 1.62
N VAL A 212 -9.62 3.52 1.73
CA VAL A 212 -8.46 3.66 0.85
C VAL A 212 -7.43 2.55 1.08
N ALA A 213 -7.15 2.16 2.33
CA ALA A 213 -6.25 1.06 2.65
C ALA A 213 -6.78 -0.29 2.10
N THR A 214 -8.09 -0.47 2.10
CA THR A 214 -8.76 -1.64 1.51
C THR A 214 -8.67 -1.63 -0.02
N VAL A 215 -8.98 -0.51 -0.66
CA VAL A 215 -8.86 -0.36 -2.12
C VAL A 215 -7.41 -0.56 -2.58
N PHE A 216 -6.43 -0.08 -1.81
CA PHE A 216 -5.01 -0.35 -2.05
C PHE A 216 -4.72 -1.85 -2.09
N SER A 217 -5.22 -2.59 -1.11
CA SER A 217 -5.04 -4.04 -1.04
C SER A 217 -5.67 -4.74 -2.25
N PHE A 218 -6.88 -4.33 -2.66
CA PHE A 218 -7.54 -4.86 -3.86
C PHE A 218 -6.83 -4.49 -5.16
N TYR A 219 -6.25 -3.29 -5.26
CA TYR A 219 -5.46 -2.89 -6.42
C TYR A 219 -4.27 -3.84 -6.59
N ILE A 220 -3.54 -4.12 -5.51
CA ILE A 220 -2.42 -5.06 -5.53
C ILE A 220 -2.89 -6.48 -5.87
N LEU A 221 -4.01 -6.91 -5.29
CA LEU A 221 -4.62 -8.20 -5.59
C LEU A 221 -4.97 -8.35 -7.09
N SER A 222 -5.29 -7.25 -7.78
CA SER A 222 -5.61 -7.27 -9.22
C SER A 222 -4.46 -7.79 -10.11
N PHE A 223 -3.21 -7.81 -9.62
CA PHE A 223 -2.06 -8.36 -10.36
C PHE A 223 -2.00 -9.90 -10.31
N THR A 224 -2.75 -10.55 -9.42
CA THR A 224 -2.68 -12.00 -9.17
C THR A 224 -2.75 -12.83 -10.44
N ASP A 225 -3.76 -12.58 -11.29
CA ASP A 225 -3.94 -13.35 -12.52
C ASP A 225 -2.77 -13.17 -13.49
N GLU A 226 -2.29 -11.93 -13.66
CA GLU A 226 -1.16 -11.63 -14.56
C GLU A 226 0.15 -12.22 -14.05
N PHE A 227 0.25 -12.52 -12.75
CA PHE A 227 1.41 -13.14 -12.13
C PHE A 227 1.37 -14.68 -12.20
N ARG A 228 0.26 -15.29 -12.65
CA ARG A 228 0.21 -16.74 -12.90
C ARG A 228 1.04 -17.15 -14.10
N ASP A 229 1.23 -16.22 -15.04
CA ASP A 229 1.99 -16.41 -16.27
C ASP A 229 3.45 -15.93 -16.15
N VAL A 230 3.91 -15.62 -14.93
CA VAL A 230 5.27 -15.14 -14.66
C VAL A 230 6.02 -16.19 -13.85
N ASP A 231 7.23 -16.51 -14.30
CA ASP A 231 8.21 -17.27 -13.53
C ASP A 231 9.39 -16.36 -13.15
N LEU A 232 9.97 -16.59 -11.98
CA LEU A 232 11.11 -15.83 -11.46
C LEU A 232 12.20 -16.82 -11.10
N GLU A 233 13.27 -16.81 -11.90
CA GLU A 233 14.49 -17.51 -11.57
C GLU A 233 15.32 -16.69 -10.57
N HIS A 234 16.10 -17.39 -9.74
CA HIS A 234 16.98 -16.76 -8.78
C HIS A 234 18.04 -15.92 -9.50
N PRO A 235 18.49 -14.77 -8.93
CA PRO A 235 19.57 -14.00 -9.51
C PRO A 235 20.83 -14.88 -9.67
N PRO A 236 21.51 -14.86 -10.83
CA PRO A 236 22.71 -15.67 -11.03
C PRO A 236 23.82 -15.21 -10.08
N LEU A 237 24.42 -16.16 -9.36
CA LEU A 237 25.56 -15.90 -8.48
C LEU A 237 26.86 -16.11 -9.25
N ARG A 238 27.75 -15.11 -9.25
CA ARG A 238 29.11 -15.25 -9.78
C ARG A 238 30.10 -15.40 -8.62
N LEU A 239 30.78 -16.54 -8.58
CA LEU A 239 31.88 -16.77 -7.65
C LEU A 239 33.14 -16.05 -8.15
N ILE A 240 33.59 -15.03 -7.41
CA ILE A 240 34.76 -14.21 -7.79
C ILE A 240 36.08 -14.91 -7.39
N SER A 241 36.07 -15.71 -6.33
CA SER A 241 37.27 -16.36 -5.77
C SER A 241 37.64 -17.71 -6.39
N TYR A 242 36.73 -18.34 -7.14
CA TYR A 242 36.93 -19.69 -7.72
C TYR A 242 37.43 -19.67 -9.17
N SER A 243 37.70 -18.50 -9.75
CA SER A 243 38.24 -18.38 -11.12
C SER A 243 39.76 -18.61 -11.22
N LEU A 244 40.45 -18.94 -10.12
CA LEU A 244 41.92 -19.09 -10.06
C LEU A 244 42.41 -20.52 -9.81
N THR A 245 41.53 -21.51 -9.66
CA THR A 245 41.91 -22.90 -9.36
C THR A 245 41.90 -23.85 -10.57
N LEU A 246 41.72 -23.31 -11.78
CA LEU A 246 41.83 -24.04 -13.04
C LEU A 246 42.74 -23.28 -14.01
N GLN A 247 44.03 -23.25 -13.71
CA GLN A 247 45.11 -23.06 -14.69
C GLN A 247 46.08 -24.22 -14.55
#